data_AF-A0A517LU13-F1
#
_entry.id   AF-A0A517LU13-F1
#
_cell.length_a   1.000
_cell.length_b   1.000
_cell.length_c   1.000
_cell.angle_alpha   90.00
_cell.angle_beta   90.00
_cell.angle_gamma   90.00
#
_symmetry.space_group_name_H-M   'P 1'
#
loop_
_entity.id
_entity.type
_entity.pdbx_description
1 polymer ?
#
loop_
_entity_poly.entity_id
_entity_poly.type
_entity_poly.pdbx_seq_one_letter_code
_entity_poly.pdbx_strand_id
1 'polypeptide(L)' 'MADMYPQGRYGEVDAVAAAAEFLLSDASSWITGQVLGVDGGLSSLRKS' A
#
# COMPACT_ATOMS: atom_id res chain seq x y z
N MET A 1 1.19 3.40 18.95
CA MET A 1 1.08 2.24 18.04
C MET A 1 1.19 2.65 16.57
N ALA A 2 0.64 3.81 16.15
CA ALA A 2 0.88 4.37 14.81
C ALA A 2 2.37 4.50 14.45
N ASP A 3 3.24 4.71 15.44
CA ASP A 3 4.69 4.85 15.24
C ASP A 3 5.38 3.57 14.73
N MET A 4 4.72 2.42 14.77
CA MET A 4 5.25 1.18 14.18
C MET A 4 5.26 1.24 12.65
N TYR A 5 4.35 2.01 12.05
CA TYR A 5 4.36 2.25 10.61
C TYR A 5 5.46 3.27 10.28
N PRO A 6 6.30 3.02 9.26
CA PRO A 6 7.28 3.99 8.78
C PRO A 6 6.67 5.35 8.40
N GLN A 7 5.45 5.37 7.86
CA GLN A 7 4.71 6.61 7.60
C GLN A 7 4.20 7.34 8.87
N GLY A 8 4.33 6.73 10.05
CA GLY A 8 3.98 7.35 11.33
C GLY A 8 2.48 7.57 11.54
N ARG A 9 1.63 6.93 10.74
CA ARG A 9 0.17 7.04 10.82
C ARG A 9 -0.50 5.71 10.50
N TYR A 10 -1.76 5.58 10.87
CA TYR A 10 -2.60 4.49 10.42
C TYR A 10 -2.97 4.66 8.94
N GLY A 11 -3.19 3.53 8.28
CA GLY A 11 -3.80 3.49 6.96
C GLY A 11 -5.29 3.85 7.06
N GLU A 12 -5.81 4.46 6.00
CA GLU A 12 -7.24 4.73 5.83
C GLU A 12 -7.82 3.76 4.79
N VAL A 13 -9.13 3.51 4.87
CA VAL A 13 -9.83 2.64 3.92
C VAL A 13 -9.67 3.11 2.47
N ASP A 14 -9.56 4.43 2.26
CA ASP A 14 -9.36 5.01 0.93
C ASP A 14 -8.02 4.60 0.30
N ALA A 15 -7.00 4.31 1.10
CA ALA A 15 -5.70 3.90 0.58
C ALA A 15 -5.76 2.51 -0.08
N VAL A 16 -6.48 1.57 0.53
CA VAL A 16 -6.69 0.24 -0.08
C VAL A 16 -7.67 0.30 -1.25
N ALA A 17 -8.70 1.16 -1.16
CA ALA A 17 -9.64 1.38 -2.25
C ALA A 17 -8.92 1.93 -3.50
N ALA A 18 -8.06 2.94 -3.35
CA ALA A 18 -7.30 3.51 -4.45
C ALA A 18 -6.31 2.50 -5.07
N ALA A 19 -5.69 1.64 -4.26
CA ALA A 19 -4.82 0.58 -4.76
C ALA A 19 -5.60 -0.47 -5.58
N ALA A 20 -6.81 -0.84 -5.12
CA ALA A 20 -7.69 -1.72 -5.86
C ALA A 20 -8.19 -1.06 -7.16
N GLU A 21 -8.58 0.21 -7.11
CA GLU A 21 -8.99 0.99 -8.28
C GLU A 21 -7.89 1.03 -9.34
N PHE A 22 -6.64 1.30 -8.93
CA PHE A 22 -5.49 1.23 -9.83
C PHE A 22 -5.37 -0.13 -10.51
N LEU A 23 -5.43 -1.23 -9.75
CA LEU A 23 -5.31 -2.59 -10.28
C LEU A 23 -6.48 -3.03 -11.19
N LEU A 24 -7.63 -2.36 -11.07
CA LEU A 24 -8.80 -2.59 -11.92
C LEU A 24 -8.84 -1.67 -13.14
N SER A 25 -7.95 -0.68 -13.21
CA SER A 25 -7.90 0.31 -14.29
C SER A 25 -6.97 -0.13 -15.43
N ASP A 26 -7.09 0.53 -16.58
CA ASP A 26 -6.17 0.31 -17.72
C ASP A 26 -4.71 0.68 -17.39
N ALA A 27 -4.49 1.48 -16.35
CA ALA A 27 -3.15 1.88 -15.91
C ALA A 27 -2.31 0.69 -15.41
N SER A 28 -2.95 -0.41 -14.99
CA SER A 28 -2.27 -1.65 -14.59
C SER A 28 -2.24 -2.72 -15.67
N SER A 29 -2.52 -2.39 -16.94
CA SER A 29 -2.66 -3.36 -18.05
C SER A 29 -1.45 -4.28 -18.28
N TRP A 30 -0.26 -3.92 -17.82
CA TRP A 30 0.95 -4.75 -17.91
C TRP A 30 1.42 -5.34 -16.57
N ILE A 31 0.61 -5.25 -15.52
CA ILE A 31 0.94 -5.72 -14.18
C ILE A 31 0.09 -6.95 -13.87
N THR A 32 0.75 -8.09 -13.62
CA THR A 32 0.09 -9.33 -13.21
C THR A 32 0.97 -10.15 -12.26
N GLY A 33 0.35 -10.98 -11.43
CA GLY A 33 1.03 -11.87 -10.47
C GLY A 33 1.77 -11.16 -9.33
N GLN A 34 1.50 -9.87 -9.10
CA GLN A 34 2.18 -9.09 -8.07
C GLN A 34 1.40 -9.05 -6.75
N VAL A 35 2.15 -8.99 -5.65
CA VAL A 35 1.61 -8.68 -4.31
C VAL A 35 1.94 -7.22 -4.00
N LEU A 36 0.92 -6.37 -3.94
CA LEU A 36 1.07 -4.96 -3.64
C LEU A 36 0.79 -4.68 -2.16
N GLY A 37 1.82 -4.29 -1.40
CA GLY A 37 1.69 -3.91 -0.01
C GLY A 37 1.08 -2.52 0.16
N VAL A 38 -0.03 -2.42 0.91
CA VAL A 38 -0.68 -1.16 1.31
C VAL A 38 -0.67 -1.06 2.84
N ASP A 39 0.52 -0.90 3.42
CA ASP A 39 0.75 -1.12 4.86
C ASP A 39 1.56 0.00 5.53
N GLY A 40 1.67 1.17 4.89
CA GLY A 40 2.46 2.28 5.43
C GLY A 40 3.97 1.99 5.56
N GLY A 41 4.47 0.94 4.90
CA GLY A 41 5.87 0.50 4.90
C GLY A 41 6.21 -0.56 5.94
N LEU A 42 5.23 -1.04 6.70
CA LEU A 42 5.46 -1.91 7.86
C LEU A 42 6.21 -3.21 7.52
N SER A 43 5.90 -3.83 6.39
CA SER A 43 6.50 -5.11 5.98
C SER A 43 7.88 -4.98 5.32
N SER A 44 8.25 -3.80 4.83
CA SER A 44 9.36 -3.66 3.87
C SER A 44 10.42 -2.63 4.25
N LEU A 45 10.11 -1.65 5.11
CA LEU A 45 11.04 -0.59 5.47
C LEU A 45 11.54 -0.76 6.90
N ARG A 46 12.86 -0.60 7.08
CA ARG A 46 13.48 -0.53 8.40
C ARG A 46 13.52 0.92 8.86
N LYS A 47 12.88 1.21 10.00
CA LYS A 47 12.95 2.54 10.63
C LYS A 47 14.38 2.77 11.15
N SER A 48 14.96 3.92 10.81
CA SER A 48 16.26 4.39 11.32
C SER A 48 16.16 4.78 12.79
#